data_AF-A0A8I3MXF8-F1
#
_entry.id   AF-A0A8I3MXF8-F1
#
_cell.length_a   1.000
_cell.length_b   1.000
_cell.length_c   1.000
_cell.angle_alpha   90.00
_cell.angle_beta   90.00
_cell.angle_gamma   90.00
#
_symmetry.space_group_name_H-M   'P 1'
#
loop_
_entity.id
_entity.type
_entity.pdbx_description
1 polymer ?
#
loop_
_entity_poly.entity_id
_entity_poly.type
_entity_poly.pdbx_seq_one_letter_code
_entity_poly.pdbx_strand_id
1 'polypeptide(L)'
;MPPTQAESVIKNIIREIGQECAGHGEIVSETLAAFMVKAVVLDPSNGFNMDRTLMKSDVQKLVKVCVCRLLDSKNPSLDTIKMQVYFDMNYTSRGNIYLL
;
A
#
# COMPACT_ATOMS: atom_id res chain seq x y z
N MET A 1 -20.50 -10.22 7.34
CA MET A 1 -20.47 -10.50 5.90
C MET A 1 -19.13 -11.13 5.56
N PRO A 2 -19.07 -12.15 4.67
CA PRO A 2 -17.80 -12.62 4.13
C PRO A 2 -17.12 -11.50 3.33
N PRO A 3 -15.77 -11.41 3.35
CA PRO A 3 -15.05 -10.37 2.63
C PRO A 3 -15.36 -10.48 1.14
N THR A 4 -15.48 -9.32 0.49
CA THR A 4 -15.65 -9.27 -0.96
C THR A 4 -14.44 -9.87 -1.67
N GLN A 5 -14.61 -10.28 -2.92
CA GLN A 5 -13.50 -10.77 -3.74
C GLN A 5 -12.38 -9.70 -3.84
N ALA A 6 -12.77 -8.42 -3.94
CA ALA A 6 -11.85 -7.29 -3.95
C ALA A 6 -11.05 -7.16 -2.64
N GLU A 7 -11.71 -7.26 -1.47
CA GLU A 7 -11.02 -7.23 -0.17
C GLU A 7 -10.00 -8.36 -0.02
N SER A 8 -10.33 -9.56 -0.51
CA SER A 8 -9.43 -10.72 -0.45
C SER A 8 -8.21 -10.52 -1.34
N VAL A 9 -8.38 -9.92 -2.53
CA VAL A 9 -7.28 -9.56 -3.43
C VAL A 9 -6.37 -8.51 -2.80
N ILE A 10 -6.96 -7.45 -2.22
CA ILE A 10 -6.20 -6.37 -1.56
C ILE A 10 -5.38 -6.91 -0.38
N LYS A 11 -5.98 -7.77 0.47
CA LYS A 11 -5.26 -8.42 1.58
C LYS A 11 -4.07 -9.26 1.10
N ASN A 12 -4.23 -9.98 -0.01
CA ASN A 12 -3.13 -10.75 -0.59
C ASN A 12 -2.00 -9.84 -1.09
N ILE A 13 -2.34 -8.73 -1.75
CA ILE A 13 -1.35 -7.73 -2.23
C ILE A 13 -0.56 -7.14 -1.06
N ILE A 14 -1.25 -6.72 0.01
CA ILE A 14 -0.62 -6.16 1.21
C ILE A 14 0.36 -7.17 1.83
N ARG A 15 -0.06 -8.43 1.94
CA ARG A 15 0.78 -9.51 2.46
C ARG A 15 2.00 -9.76 1.57
N GLU A 16 1.83 -9.81 0.26
CA GLU A 16 2.92 -10.03 -0.70
C GLU A 16 3.97 -8.91 -0.62
N ILE A 17 3.55 -7.65 -0.52
CA ILE A 17 4.45 -6.51 -0.31
C ILE A 17 5.26 -6.66 0.98
N GLY A 18 4.59 -7.00 2.10
CA GLY A 18 5.27 -7.20 3.37
C GLY A 18 6.31 -8.33 3.34
N GLN A 19 5.98 -9.44 2.66
CA GLN A 19 6.89 -10.58 2.49
C GLN A 19 8.11 -10.22 1.63
N GLU A 20 7.89 -9.54 0.51
CA GLU A 20 8.98 -9.08 -0.37
C GLU A 20 9.90 -8.09 0.34
N CYS A 21 9.36 -7.11 1.06
CA CYS A 21 10.16 -6.18 1.87
C CYS A 21 10.96 -6.91 2.96
N ALA A 22 10.35 -7.87 3.66
CA ALA A 22 11.03 -8.66 4.68
C ALA A 22 12.18 -9.49 4.09
N GLY A 23 12.02 -10.01 2.86
CA GLY A 23 13.09 -10.68 2.11
C GLY A 23 14.29 -9.77 1.80
N HIS A 24 14.08 -8.46 1.80
CA HIS A 24 15.12 -7.44 1.63
C HIS A 24 15.60 -6.82 2.96
N GLY A 25 15.15 -7.35 4.11
CA GLY A 25 15.57 -6.91 5.44
C GLY A 25 14.76 -5.76 6.04
N GLU A 26 13.70 -5.30 5.38
CA GLU A 26 12.83 -4.21 5.85
C GLU A 26 11.49 -4.76 6.35
N ILE A 27 11.16 -4.48 7.62
CA ILE A 27 9.90 -4.92 8.22
C ILE A 27 8.85 -3.83 8.00
N VAL A 28 7.89 -4.12 7.12
CA VAL A 28 6.78 -3.21 6.79
C VAL A 28 5.49 -3.71 7.46
N SER A 29 4.81 -2.82 8.19
CA SER A 29 3.49 -3.14 8.76
C SER A 29 2.41 -3.22 7.69
N GLU A 30 1.38 -4.04 7.91
CA GLU A 30 0.25 -4.14 6.98
C GLU A 30 -0.40 -2.78 6.71
N THR A 31 -0.48 -1.92 7.72
CA THR A 31 -1.00 -0.56 7.57
C THR A 31 -0.12 0.27 6.63
N LEU A 32 1.21 0.28 6.82
CA LEU A 32 2.12 1.02 5.95
C LEU A 32 2.05 0.52 4.51
N ALA A 33 2.00 -0.80 4.31
CA ALA A 33 1.81 -1.40 2.99
C ALA A 33 0.47 -0.98 2.34
N ALA A 34 -0.62 -0.95 3.10
CA ALA A 34 -1.92 -0.49 2.60
C ALA A 34 -1.89 1.00 2.18
N PHE A 35 -1.25 1.86 2.97
CA PHE A 35 -1.03 3.27 2.61
C PHE A 35 -0.19 3.41 1.35
N MET A 36 0.87 2.62 1.20
CA MET A 36 1.72 2.64 0.01
C MET A 36 0.93 2.21 -1.24
N VAL A 37 0.12 1.15 -1.15
CA VAL A 37 -0.76 0.73 -2.26
C VAL A 37 -1.67 1.88 -2.69
N LYS A 38 -2.34 2.53 -1.72
CA LYS A 38 -3.20 3.68 -2.00
C LYS A 38 -2.43 4.82 -2.66
N ALA A 39 -1.26 5.18 -2.15
CA ALA A 39 -0.43 6.24 -2.70
C ALA A 39 0.04 5.93 -4.14
N VAL A 40 0.41 4.69 -4.42
CA VAL A 40 0.87 4.25 -5.76
C VAL A 40 -0.28 4.24 -6.76
N VAL A 41 -1.47 3.79 -6.37
CA VAL A 41 -2.66 3.76 -7.25
C VAL A 41 -3.17 5.17 -7.54
N LEU A 42 -3.15 6.07 -6.56
CA LEU A 42 -3.61 7.46 -6.72
C LEU A 42 -2.62 8.35 -7.49
N ASP A 43 -1.37 7.96 -7.61
CA ASP A 43 -0.34 8.70 -8.33
C ASP A 43 -0.48 8.46 -9.85
N PRO A 44 -0.90 9.48 -10.63
CA PRO A 44 -1.16 9.32 -12.06
C PRO A 44 0.09 8.98 -12.86
N SER A 45 1.29 9.27 -12.33
CA SER A 45 2.56 8.93 -13.00
C SER A 45 2.81 7.43 -13.09
N ASN A 46 2.18 6.63 -12.22
CA ASN A 46 2.29 5.17 -12.26
C ASN A 46 1.39 4.53 -13.32
N GLY A 47 0.42 5.28 -13.87
CA GLY A 47 -0.45 4.82 -14.96
C GLY A 47 -1.40 3.68 -14.57
N PHE A 48 -1.83 3.62 -13.31
CA PHE A 48 -2.94 2.75 -12.90
C PHE A 48 -4.27 3.41 -13.26
N ASN A 49 -5.17 2.67 -13.88
CA ASN A 49 -6.52 3.14 -14.22
C ASN A 49 -7.49 2.58 -13.18
N MET A 50 -8.17 3.46 -12.44
CA MET A 50 -9.11 3.10 -11.37
C MET A 50 -10.46 2.59 -11.89
N ASP A 51 -10.78 2.86 -13.17
CA ASP A 51 -12.05 2.51 -13.81
C ASP A 51 -12.05 1.12 -14.45
N ARG A 52 -10.89 0.43 -14.48
CA ARG A 52 -10.75 -0.91 -15.05
C ARG A 52 -10.47 -1.96 -13.99
N THR A 53 -10.95 -3.18 -14.21
CA THR A 53 -10.60 -4.33 -13.37
C THR A 53 -9.08 -4.58 -13.40
N LEU A 54 -8.49 -4.73 -12.21
CA LEU A 54 -7.08 -5.07 -12.06
C LEU A 54 -6.78 -6.44 -12.68
N MET A 55 -5.88 -6.46 -13.67
CA MET A 55 -5.35 -7.71 -14.22
C MET A 55 -4.18 -8.22 -13.39
N LYS A 56 -3.84 -9.50 -13.55
CA LYS A 56 -2.69 -10.12 -12.86
C LYS A 56 -1.38 -9.34 -13.09
N SER A 57 -1.18 -8.80 -14.30
CA SER A 57 -0.03 -7.96 -14.64
C SER A 57 -0.04 -6.62 -13.89
N ASP A 58 -1.21 -6.02 -13.68
CA ASP A 58 -1.35 -4.78 -12.90
C ASP A 58 -1.00 -5.04 -11.44
N VAL A 59 -1.42 -6.17 -10.88
CA VAL A 59 -1.08 -6.59 -9.52
C VAL A 59 0.43 -6.76 -9.35
N GLN A 60 1.10 -7.46 -10.27
CA GLN A 60 2.55 -7.63 -10.24
C GLN A 60 3.29 -6.29 -10.35
N LYS A 61 2.82 -5.39 -11.22
CA LYS A 61 3.38 -4.03 -11.34
C LYS A 61 3.18 -3.25 -10.05
N LEU A 62 2.01 -3.34 -9.43
CA LEU A 62 1.68 -2.65 -8.19
C LEU A 62 2.58 -3.10 -7.05
N VAL A 63 2.69 -4.41 -6.82
CA VAL A 63 3.59 -4.98 -5.80
C VAL A 63 5.02 -4.49 -6.02
N LYS A 64 5.54 -4.58 -7.25
CA LYS A 64 6.90 -4.14 -7.57
C LYS A 64 7.12 -2.65 -7.28
N VAL A 65 6.21 -1.78 -7.70
CA VAL A 65 6.34 -0.34 -7.46
C VAL A 65 6.27 -0.03 -5.96
N CYS A 66 5.35 -0.67 -5.21
CA CYS A 66 5.24 -0.50 -3.77
C CYS A 66 6.52 -0.95 -3.05
N VAL A 67 7.04 -2.15 -3.36
CA VAL A 67 8.27 -2.67 -2.76
C VAL A 67 9.46 -1.77 -3.09
N CYS A 68 9.63 -1.37 -4.36
CA CYS A 68 10.69 -0.43 -4.74
C CYS A 68 10.61 0.88 -3.96
N ARG A 69 9.41 1.47 -3.79
CA ARG A 69 9.24 2.71 -3.03
C ARG A 69 9.48 2.51 -1.53
N LEU A 70 9.12 1.37 -0.96
CA LEU A 70 9.32 1.07 0.45
C LEU A 70 10.79 0.81 0.81
N LEU A 71 11.55 0.22 -0.11
CA LEU A 71 12.98 -0.05 0.05
C LEU A 71 13.86 1.14 -0.33
N ASP A 72 13.31 2.15 -1.00
CA ASP A 72 14.03 3.38 -1.36
C ASP A 72 14.18 4.31 -0.14
N SER A 73 15.11 3.95 0.75
CA SER A 73 15.48 4.71 1.96
C SER A 73 16.12 6.06 1.68
N LYS A 74 16.38 6.40 0.41
CA LYS A 74 16.90 7.70 -0.01
C LYS A 74 15.82 8.65 -0.51
N ASN A 75 14.57 8.20 -0.59
CA ASN A 75 13.45 9.03 -1.02
C ASN A 75 12.84 9.77 0.19
N PRO A 76 12.93 11.11 0.25
CA PRO A 76 12.34 11.89 1.34
C PRO A 76 10.80 11.77 1.41
N SER A 77 10.16 11.24 0.35
CA SER A 77 8.72 10.95 0.35
C SER A 77 8.34 9.76 1.23
N LEU A 78 9.28 8.85 1.53
CA LEU A 78 9.03 7.75 2.47
C LEU A 78 8.88 8.30 3.90
N ASP A 79 9.69 9.31 4.26
CA ASP A 79 9.65 9.93 5.59
C ASP A 79 8.35 10.70 5.81
N THR A 80 7.83 11.36 4.77
CA THR A 80 6.52 12.03 4.85
C THR A 80 5.37 11.02 4.99
N ILE A 81 5.42 9.88 4.29
CA ILE A 81 4.43 8.79 4.47
C ILE A 81 4.50 8.20 5.88
N LYS A 82 5.70 7.94 6.41
CA LYS A 82 5.90 7.45 7.77
C LYS A 82 5.36 8.43 8.81
N MET A 83 5.58 9.73 8.63
CA MET A 83 4.99 10.78 9.48
C MET A 83 3.46 10.78 9.41
N GLN A 84 2.88 10.62 8.22
CA GLN A 84 1.42 10.59 8.08
C GLN A 84 0.80 9.38 8.77
N VAL A 85 1.39 8.18 8.61
CA VAL A 85 0.93 6.96 9.30
C VAL A 85 1.07 7.11 10.82
N TYR A 86 2.18 7.69 11.29
CA TYR A 86 2.37 7.97 12.71
C TYR A 86 1.31 8.94 13.24
N PHE A 87 1.01 10.01 12.51
CA PHE A 87 -0.04 10.95 12.87
C PHE A 87 -1.41 10.27 12.93
N ASP A 88 -1.74 9.50 11.88
CA ASP A 88 -3.04 8.84 11.77
C ASP A 88 -3.26 7.80 12.89
N MET A 89 -2.20 7.09 13.30
CA MET A 89 -2.27 6.11 14.39
C MET A 89 -2.33 6.72 15.79
N ASN A 90 -1.69 7.87 16.01
CA ASN A 90 -1.49 8.41 17.36
C ASN A 90 -2.39 9.62 17.68
N TYR A 91 -2.89 10.34 16.68
CA TYR A 91 -3.55 11.64 16.88
C TYR A 91 -4.94 11.76 16.24
N THR A 92 -5.31 10.92 15.28
CA THR A 92 -6.72 10.80 14.86
C THR A 92 -7.47 9.81 15.75
N SER A 93 -8.25 10.33 16.68
CA SER A 93 -9.30 9.58 17.39
C SER A 93 -10.23 8.91 16.36
N ARG A 94 -10.54 7.63 16.59
CA ARG A 94 -11.32 6.68 15.75
C ARG A 94 -12.65 7.24 15.21
N GLY A 95 -12.60 8.11 14.22
CA GLY A 95 -13.75 8.68 13.53
C GLY A 95 -13.59 8.57 12.02
N ASN A 96 -14.04 7.45 11.46
CA ASN A 96 -14.31 7.24 10.03
C ASN A 96 -13.19 7.51 9.01
N ILE A 97 -12.29 6.54 8.84
CA ILE A 97 -11.66 6.27 7.54
C ILE A 97 -11.70 4.77 7.25
N TYR A 98 -12.91 4.22 7.25
CA TYR A 98 -13.22 3.00 6.50
C TYR A 98 -14.38 3.37 5.58
N LEU A 99 -14.06 3.70 4.34
CA LEU A 99 -15.00 3.57 3.24
C LEU A 99 -14.29 2.70 2.20
N LEU A 100 -14.65 1.41 2.31
CA LEU A 100 -14.79 0.49 1.18
C LEU A 100 -15.70 1.09 0.13
#